data_AF-G2IJW3-F1
#
_entry.id   AF-G2IJW3-F1
#
_cell.length_a   1.000
_cell.length_b   1.000
_cell.length_c   1.000
_cell.angle_alpha   90.00
_cell.angle_beta   90.00
_cell.angle_gamma   90.00
#
_symmetry.space_group_name_H-M   'P 1'
#
loop_
_entity.id
_entity.type
_entity.pdbx_description
1 polymer ?
#
loop_
_entity_poly.entity_id
_entity_poly.type
_entity_poly.pdbx_seq_one_letter_code
_entity_poly.pdbx_strand_id
1 'polypeptide(L)' 'MEVLRAAVSRSGAGKQTGADVRLALKALRFVGIPAEAIRYFWDSCQSDNEIGRSQNMSAALRRIELLSAAARLRQD' A
#
# COMPACT_ATOMS: atom_id res chain seq x y z
N MET A 1 5.17 -2.95 -7.07
CA MET A 1 3.72 -2.98 -6.76
C MET A 1 3.26 -4.37 -6.31
N GLU A 2 3.79 -5.45 -6.89
CA GLU A 2 3.39 -6.84 -6.56
C GLU A 2 3.42 -7.19 -5.06
N VAL A 3 4.42 -6.74 -4.30
CA VAL A 3 4.46 -6.97 -2.84
C VAL A 3 3.21 -6.41 -2.14
N LEU A 4 2.75 -5.21 -2.52
CA LEU A 4 1.55 -4.62 -1.94
C LEU A 4 0.28 -5.35 -2.39
N ARG A 5 0.19 -5.78 -3.66
CA ARG A 5 -0.92 -6.62 -4.15
C ARG A 5 -1.01 -7.92 -3.35
N ALA A 6 0.12 -8.58 -3.13
CA ALA A 6 0.20 -9.82 -2.37
C ALA A 6 -0.21 -9.59 -0.91
N ALA A 7 0.19 -8.46 -0.30
CA ALA A 7 -0.26 -8.09 1.04
C ALA A 7 -1.79 -7.89 1.10
N VAL A 8 -2.39 -7.19 0.12
CA VAL A 8 -3.85 -7.05 0.04
C VAL A 8 -4.53 -8.41 -0.09
N SER A 9 -4.04 -9.28 -0.96
CA SER A 9 -4.60 -10.63 -1.16
C SER A 9 -4.58 -11.48 0.11
N ARG A 10 -3.54 -11.33 0.95
CA ARG A 10 -3.42 -12.03 2.24
C ARG A 10 -4.06 -11.30 3.41
N SER A 11 -4.71 -10.15 3.20
CA SER A 11 -5.23 -9.31 4.29
C SER A 11 -6.25 -10.04 5.19
N GLY A 12 -6.98 -11.05 4.67
CA GLY A 12 -7.85 -11.91 5.46
C GLY A 12 -7.11 -12.77 6.50
N ALA A 13 -5.87 -13.16 6.22
CA ALA A 13 -5.06 -14.02 7.10
C ALA A 13 -4.45 -13.29 8.31
N GLY A 14 -4.72 -11.99 8.47
CA GLY A 14 -4.24 -11.19 9.60
C GLY A 14 -3.48 -9.93 9.18
N LYS A 15 -2.79 -9.32 10.15
CA LYS A 15 -2.04 -8.07 9.96
C LYS A 15 -0.90 -8.26 8.96
N GLN A 16 -0.75 -7.32 8.03
CA GLN A 16 0.25 -7.38 6.97
C GLN A 16 1.46 -6.51 7.31
N THR A 17 2.21 -6.91 8.33
CA THR A 17 3.30 -6.10 8.92
C THR A 17 4.71 -6.62 8.62
N GLY A 18 4.82 -7.53 7.65
CA GLY A 18 6.07 -8.18 7.24
C GLY A 18 7.15 -7.20 6.76
N ALA A 19 8.40 -7.64 6.83
CA ALA A 19 9.56 -6.85 6.41
C ALA A 19 9.52 -6.50 4.91
N ASP A 20 8.98 -7.39 4.09
CA ASP A 20 8.70 -7.20 2.67
C ASP A 20 7.76 -6.00 2.43
N VAL A 21 6.64 -5.94 3.15
CA VAL A 21 5.67 -4.85 3.06
C VAL A 21 6.32 -3.53 3.48
N ARG A 22 7.04 -3.52 4.60
CA ARG A 22 7.75 -2.32 5.08
C ARG A 22 8.78 -1.82 4.07
N LEU A 23 9.56 -2.72 3.47
CA LEU A 23 10.57 -2.37 2.47
C LEU A 23 9.90 -1.83 1.20
N ALA A 24 8.86 -2.49 0.71
CA ALA A 24 8.11 -2.03 -0.46
C ALA A 24 7.53 -0.64 -0.25
N LEU A 25 6.95 -0.37 0.93
CA LEU A 25 6.43 0.96 1.28
C LEU A 25 7.52 2.03 1.35
N LYS A 26 8.70 1.72 1.90
CA LYS A 26 9.85 2.64 1.88
C LYS A 26 10.29 2.95 0.45
N ALA A 27 10.33 1.93 -0.42
CA ALA A 27 10.75 2.09 -1.81
C ALA A 27 9.85 3.06 -2.60
N LEU A 28 8.56 3.15 -2.24
CA LEU A 28 7.62 4.08 -2.88
C LEU A 28 8.01 5.56 -2.74
N ARG A 29 8.75 5.93 -1.69
CA ARG A 29 9.24 7.31 -1.51
C ARG A 29 10.19 7.73 -2.63
N PHE A 30 11.00 6.80 -3.15
CA PHE A 30 11.99 7.07 -4.20
C PHE A 30 11.35 7.25 -5.59
N VAL A 31 10.11 6.78 -5.76
CA VAL A 31 9.35 6.97 -7.00
C VAL A 31 8.29 8.07 -6.85
N GLY A 32 8.45 8.94 -5.85
CA GLY A 32 7.63 10.14 -5.69
C GLY A 32 6.23 9.91 -5.12
N ILE A 33 5.96 8.77 -4.49
CA ILE A 33 4.68 8.57 -3.80
C ILE A 33 4.67 9.37 -2.49
N PRO A 34 3.62 10.18 -2.26
CA PRO A 34 3.48 10.97 -1.05
C PRO A 34 3.47 10.13 0.23
N ALA A 35 4.07 10.67 1.29
CA ALA A 35 4.20 10.00 2.57
C ALA A 35 2.85 9.67 3.22
N GLU A 36 1.81 10.48 3.00
CA GLU A 36 0.48 10.24 3.53
C GLU A 36 -0.19 9.01 2.90
N ALA A 37 0.05 8.75 1.60
CA ALA A 37 -0.48 7.55 0.94
C ALA A 37 0.22 6.28 1.46
N ILE A 38 1.53 6.37 1.69
CA ILE A 38 2.34 5.29 2.28
C ILE A 38 1.88 5.00 3.70
N ARG A 39 1.72 6.05 4.52
CA ARG A 39 1.25 5.92 5.91
C ARG A 39 -0.14 5.33 5.97
N TYR A 40 -1.07 5.78 5.13
CA TYR A 40 -2.43 5.24 5.10
C TYR A 40 -2.46 3.73 4.78
N PHE A 41 -1.63 3.27 3.84
CA PHE A 41 -1.49 1.84 3.57
C PHE A 41 -0.95 1.07 4.79
N TRP A 42 0.08 1.61 5.45
CA TRP A 42 0.67 1.00 6.64
C TRP A 42 -0.30 0.92 7.82
N ASP A 43 -1.06 1.98 8.06
CA ASP A 43 -2.09 2.02 9.11
C ASP A 43 -3.17 0.97 8.83
N SER A 44 -3.58 0.84 7.57
CA SER A 44 -4.55 -0.17 7.13
C SER A 44 -4.06 -1.60 7.41
N CYS A 45 -2.78 -1.90 7.20
CA CYS A 45 -2.19 -3.22 7.44
C CYS A 45 -2.28 -3.70 8.89
N GLN A 46 -2.40 -2.76 9.85
CA GLN A 46 -2.35 -3.02 11.28
C GLN A 46 -3.73 -3.18 11.92
N SER A 47 -4.81 -2.89 11.19
CA SER A 47 -6.19 -3.00 11.68
C SER A 47 -6.49 -4.41 12.19
N ASP A 48 -7.08 -4.52 13.38
CA ASP A 48 -7.56 -5.78 13.94
C ASP A 48 -8.86 -6.26 13.25
N ASN A 49 -9.73 -5.33 12.86
CA ASN A 49 -10.93 -5.65 12.07
C ASN A 49 -10.52 -6.16 10.68
N GLU A 50 -10.83 -7.42 10.38
CA GLU A 50 -10.49 -8.07 9.10
C GLU A 50 -11.16 -7.41 7.90
N ILE A 51 -12.47 -7.19 7.97
CA ILE A 51 -13.24 -6.56 6.89
C ILE A 51 -12.71 -5.14 6.64
N GLY A 52 -12.55 -4.38 7.72
CA GLY A 52 -12.00 -3.03 7.64
C GLY A 52 -10.57 -3.02 7.08
N ARG A 53 -9.73 -3.98 7.48
CA ARG A 53 -8.36 -4.14 6.97
C ARG A 53 -8.35 -4.39 5.47
N SER A 54 -9.10 -5.38 4.97
CA SER A 54 -9.10 -5.71 3.55
C SER A 54 -9.63 -4.56 2.68
N GLN A 55 -10.70 -3.89 3.13
CA GLN A 55 -11.27 -2.73 2.45
C GLN A 55 -10.30 -1.55 2.42
N ASN A 56 -9.73 -1.18 3.58
CA ASN A 56 -8.82 -0.05 3.68
C ASN A 56 -7.51 -0.29 2.92
N MET A 57 -6.96 -1.51 3.00
CA MET A 57 -5.77 -1.89 2.23
C MET A 57 -6.04 -1.85 0.72
N SER A 58 -7.21 -2.31 0.26
CA SER A 58 -7.60 -2.25 -1.16
C SER A 58 -7.74 -0.80 -1.66
N ALA A 59 -8.38 0.05 -0.86
CA ALA A 59 -8.52 1.48 -1.17
C ALA A 59 -7.15 2.19 -1.20
N ALA A 60 -6.29 1.90 -0.22
CA ALA A 60 -4.94 2.44 -0.14
C ALA A 60 -4.09 2.02 -1.34
N LEU A 61 -4.15 0.73 -1.74
CA LEU A 61 -3.46 0.22 -2.91
C LEU A 61 -3.87 1.00 -4.16
N ARG A 62 -5.18 1.13 -4.41
CA ARG A 62 -5.69 1.82 -5.59
C ARG A 62 -5.27 3.29 -5.63
N ARG A 63 -5.23 3.96 -4.48
CA ARG A 63 -4.70 5.32 -4.38
C ARG A 63 -3.22 5.39 -4.79
N ILE A 64 -2.39 4.46 -4.32
CA ILE A 64 -0.96 4.41 -4.68
C ILE A 64 -0.78 4.14 -6.18
N GLU A 65 -1.60 3.27 -6.78
CA GLU A 65 -1.56 2.98 -8.21
C GLU A 65 -1.88 4.21 -9.06
N LEU A 66 -2.93 4.96 -8.69
CA LEU A 66 -3.28 6.22 -9.35
C LEU A 66 -2.16 7.25 -9.27
N LEU A 67 -1.55 7.39 -8.08
CA LEU A 67 -0.43 8.30 -7.87
C LEU A 67 0.81 7.88 -8.67
N SER A 68 1.07 6.57 -8.75
CA SER A 68 2.18 6.01 -9.55
C SER A 68 1.99 6.26 -11.05
N ALA A 69 0.76 6.09 -11.55
CA ALA A 69 0.42 6.38 -12.95
C ALA A 69 0.57 7.87 -13.27
N ALA A 70 0.05 8.75 -12.40
CA ALA A 70 0.19 10.20 -12.54
C ALA A 70 1.64 10.69 -12.41
N ALA A 71 2.50 9.98 -11.66
CA ALA A 71 3.92 10.27 -11.60
C ALA A 71 4.62 9.96 -12.93
N ARG A 72 4.32 8.80 -13.54
CA ARG A 72 4.91 8.39 -14.83
C ARG A 72 4.56 9.34 -15.96
N LEU A 73 3.29 9.75 -16.08
CA LEU A 73 2.84 10.68 -17.12
C LEU A 73 3.49 12.08 -17.05
N ARG A 74 4.12 12.44 -15.92
CA ARG A 74 4.84 13.71 -15.78
C ARG A 74 6.33 13.61 -16.16
N GLN A 75 6.81 12.40 -16.46
CA GLN A 75 8.20 12.14 -16.83
C GLN A 75 8.37 11.93 -18.35
N ASP A 76 7.26 11.86 -19.09
CA ASP A 76 7.20 11.83 -20.55
C ASP A 76 6.97 13.25 -21.11
#